data_AF-A0A5N7A6I9-F1
#
_entry.id   AF-A0A5N7A6I9-F1
#
_cell.length_a   1.000
_cell.length_b   1.000
_cell.length_c   1.000
_cell.angle_alpha   90.00
_cell.angle_beta   90.00
_cell.angle_gamma   90.00
#
_symmetry.space_group_name_H-M   'P 1'
#
loop_
_entity.id
_entity.type
_entity.pdbx_description
1 polymer ?
#
loop_
_entity_poly.entity_id
_entity_poly.type
_entity_poly.pdbx_seq_one_letter_code
_entity_poly.pdbx_strand_id
1 'polypeptide(L)'
;MANNSEHTLFRFLKSALQTHRRFLSGALTRAEAPVYVIGNPSADLDSIISAITYSYFANNTDRHHVPLINLPNVPSGSELRRLRPEFVKALWLSTHPPARDEQPWEETSESAGAILHDHILTVADFNTHLKENGKVDGEYQINADAVLVDWNALPNGTLDGRKGKGSLDGLPTVEFNVIGCIDHHQDDGFLRPDIEPKVIEKSGSCTSLVIHTLNKRGRWSEGRAKEAQAPRMAAEEQVASLAVTPILIDTANLTAKDKVTQFDTRAVDFLTPKFNKETTDKDKLYAQVLEAKQNSLDLLTVDEILDRDYKQWVETSSREPGTPLNIGFCSMVRSIPWVVRKAGSPQEFLDAVYEFAAKRELGIVVVMAAFSSNDDKFHRELFVCALDEGLAVDALKNFVKQSSSQLGLEEWSSLDGDGEALSKAIHNSLNSDGTHKWRHIWTATDITKSRKQVAPMMREAVTSLR
;
A
#
# COMPACT_ATOMS: atom_id res chain seq x y z
N MET A 1 -12.48 17.03 29.50
CA MET A 1 -11.45 15.98 29.58
C MET A 1 -12.19 14.65 29.47
N ALA A 2 -12.23 14.05 28.29
CA ALA A 2 -12.93 12.78 28.08
C ALA A 2 -12.09 11.63 28.66
N ASN A 3 -12.79 10.72 29.31
CA ASN A 3 -12.30 9.65 30.16
C ASN A 3 -12.14 8.38 29.29
N ASN A 4 -10.92 8.00 28.88
CA ASN A 4 -10.69 6.87 27.98
C ASN A 4 -10.88 5.53 28.71
N SER A 5 -11.87 4.74 28.30
CA SER A 5 -12.01 3.32 28.67
C SER A 5 -11.21 2.36 27.76
N GLU A 6 -10.64 2.87 26.67
CA GLU A 6 -9.87 2.11 25.67
C GLU A 6 -8.42 2.57 25.68
N HIS A 7 -7.64 2.09 26.66
CA HIS A 7 -6.27 2.55 26.77
C HIS A 7 -5.37 1.94 25.69
N THR A 8 -5.42 0.65 25.40
CA THR A 8 -4.42 0.00 24.54
C THR A 8 -4.84 -0.06 23.07
N LEU A 9 -3.87 -0.29 22.17
CA LEU A 9 -4.13 -0.43 20.73
C LEU A 9 -5.12 -1.57 20.44
N PHE A 10 -4.97 -2.74 21.06
CA PHE A 10 -5.89 -3.86 20.82
C PHE A 10 -7.30 -3.62 21.38
N ARG A 11 -7.44 -2.98 22.55
CA ARG A 11 -8.77 -2.61 23.07
C ARG A 11 -9.50 -1.66 22.11
N PHE A 12 -8.79 -0.67 21.59
CA PHE A 12 -9.32 0.24 20.58
C PHE A 12 -9.77 -0.52 19.32
N LEU A 13 -8.87 -1.32 18.73
CA LEU A 13 -9.17 -2.05 17.49
C LEU A 13 -10.36 -3.00 17.64
N LYS A 14 -10.46 -3.69 18.79
CA LYS A 14 -11.60 -4.55 19.11
C LYS A 14 -12.91 -3.76 19.23
N SER A 15 -12.88 -2.59 19.85
CA SER A 15 -14.04 -1.70 19.96
C SER A 15 -14.49 -1.15 18.60
N ALA A 16 -13.52 -0.79 17.74
CA ALA A 16 -13.80 -0.36 16.37
C ALA A 16 -14.52 -1.47 15.57
N LEU A 17 -14.06 -2.72 15.67
CA LEU A 17 -14.71 -3.87 15.02
C LEU A 17 -16.11 -4.15 15.59
N GLN A 18 -16.30 -4.02 16.91
CA GLN A 18 -17.62 -4.13 17.53
C GLN A 18 -18.58 -3.04 17.04
N THR A 19 -18.09 -1.81 16.89
CA THR A 19 -18.86 -0.68 16.34
C THR A 19 -19.28 -0.97 14.91
N HIS A 20 -18.38 -1.49 14.07
CA HIS A 20 -18.71 -1.91 12.70
C HIS A 20 -19.84 -2.95 12.68
N ARG A 21 -19.77 -4.00 13.52
CA ARG A 21 -20.82 -5.02 13.61
C ARG A 21 -22.16 -4.42 14.05
N ARG A 22 -22.16 -3.51 15.03
CA ARG A 22 -23.37 -2.80 15.49
C ARG A 22 -23.97 -1.89 14.41
N PHE A 23 -23.12 -1.24 13.60
CA PHE A 23 -23.58 -0.46 12.45
C PHE A 23 -24.29 -1.35 11.43
N LEU A 24 -23.69 -2.49 11.08
CA LEU A 24 -24.27 -3.40 10.10
C LEU A 24 -25.55 -4.08 10.59
N SER A 25 -25.69 -4.36 11.89
CA SER A 25 -26.94 -4.90 12.44
C SER A 25 -28.05 -3.84 12.60
N GLY A 26 -27.77 -2.56 12.32
CA GLY A 26 -28.73 -1.47 12.51
C GLY A 26 -28.90 -1.04 13.98
N ALA A 27 -28.00 -1.48 14.87
CA ALA A 27 -28.04 -1.17 16.30
C ALA A 27 -27.48 0.22 16.65
N LEU A 28 -27.03 1.00 15.65
CA LEU A 28 -26.56 2.38 15.81
C LEU A 28 -27.50 3.35 15.10
N THR A 29 -27.75 4.50 15.72
CA THR A 29 -28.40 5.61 15.06
C THR A 29 -27.48 6.23 14.00
N ARG A 30 -28.04 7.10 13.14
CA ARG A 30 -27.23 7.85 12.15
C ARG A 30 -26.17 8.74 12.80
N ALA A 31 -26.44 9.28 13.99
CA ALA A 31 -25.48 10.11 14.72
C ALA A 31 -24.31 9.28 15.29
N GLU A 32 -24.54 8.00 15.59
CA GLU A 32 -23.55 7.07 16.12
C GLU A 32 -22.84 6.25 15.03
N ALA A 33 -23.27 6.37 13.76
CA ALA A 33 -22.69 5.63 12.65
C ALA A 33 -21.17 5.89 12.56
N PRO A 34 -20.35 4.85 12.36
CA PRO A 34 -18.90 5.01 12.35
C PRO A 34 -18.44 5.87 11.17
N VAL A 35 -17.23 6.40 11.28
CA VAL A 35 -16.44 6.94 10.17
C VAL A 35 -15.39 5.89 9.80
N TYR A 36 -15.36 5.44 8.56
CA TYR A 36 -14.32 4.51 8.11
C TYR A 36 -13.07 5.28 7.72
N VAL A 37 -11.90 4.79 8.10
CA VAL A 37 -10.62 5.37 7.69
C VAL A 37 -9.93 4.41 6.74
N ILE A 38 -9.75 4.85 5.50
CA ILE A 38 -9.51 3.96 4.37
C ILE A 38 -8.19 4.34 3.69
N GLY A 39 -7.28 3.37 3.62
CA GLY A 39 -6.03 3.44 2.87
C GLY A 39 -6.21 3.15 1.37
N ASN A 40 -5.14 3.26 0.59
CA ASN A 40 -5.15 2.91 -0.83
C ASN A 40 -5.25 1.36 -1.02
N PRO A 41 -5.59 0.87 -2.24
CA PRO A 41 -5.78 -0.55 -2.51
C PRO A 41 -4.48 -1.38 -2.53
N SER A 42 -3.30 -0.73 -2.53
CA SER A 42 -2.04 -1.46 -2.30
C SER A 42 -2.01 -2.03 -0.89
N ALA A 43 -2.74 -1.43 0.06
CA ALA A 43 -2.70 -1.79 1.47
C ALA A 43 -1.26 -2.01 1.96
N ASP A 44 -0.35 -1.14 1.55
CA ASP A 44 1.02 -1.13 2.04
C ASP A 44 1.06 -0.68 3.51
N LEU A 45 2.28 -0.69 4.06
CA LEU A 45 2.50 -0.39 5.46
C LEU A 45 2.05 1.04 5.82
N ASP A 46 2.23 2.01 4.91
CA ASP A 46 1.89 3.41 5.14
C ASP A 46 0.38 3.61 5.17
N SER A 47 -0.34 3.02 4.21
CA SER A 47 -1.80 3.00 4.15
C SER A 47 -2.43 2.35 5.39
N ILE A 48 -1.99 1.14 5.77
CA ILE A 48 -2.58 0.42 6.91
C ILE A 48 -2.33 1.18 8.22
N ILE A 49 -1.09 1.61 8.46
CA ILE A 49 -0.73 2.25 9.73
C ILE A 49 -1.27 3.69 9.81
N SER A 50 -1.33 4.42 8.70
CA SER A 50 -2.03 5.71 8.64
C SER A 50 -3.49 5.58 9.08
N ALA A 51 -4.20 4.56 8.60
CA ALA A 51 -5.60 4.34 8.93
C ALA A 51 -5.79 4.00 10.42
N ILE A 52 -4.98 3.09 10.96
CA ILE A 52 -5.00 2.73 12.39
C ILE A 52 -4.67 3.93 13.26
N THR A 53 -3.60 4.66 12.93
CA THR A 53 -3.11 5.80 13.71
C THR A 53 -4.12 6.94 13.72
N TYR A 54 -4.67 7.31 12.56
CA TYR A 54 -5.72 8.33 12.50
C TYR A 54 -6.94 7.91 13.30
N SER A 55 -7.41 6.67 13.12
CA SER A 55 -8.60 6.18 13.81
C SER A 55 -8.44 6.20 15.33
N TYR A 56 -7.30 5.73 15.84
CA TYR A 56 -7.03 5.69 17.28
C TYR A 56 -7.13 7.07 17.94
N PHE A 57 -6.52 8.11 17.35
CA PHE A 57 -6.54 9.45 17.93
C PHE A 57 -7.81 10.25 17.61
N ALA A 58 -8.49 9.95 16.50
CA ALA A 58 -9.77 10.55 16.14
C ALA A 58 -10.95 9.97 16.95
N ASN A 59 -10.80 8.78 17.54
CA ASN A 59 -11.80 8.09 18.37
C ASN A 59 -12.21 8.87 19.64
N ASN A 60 -11.56 10.00 19.94
CA ASN A 60 -11.93 10.93 21.02
C ASN A 60 -12.99 11.97 20.57
N THR A 61 -13.83 11.64 19.58
CA THR A 61 -14.91 12.49 19.05
C THR A 61 -16.26 11.80 19.21
N ASP A 62 -17.37 12.46 18.85
CA ASP A 62 -18.73 11.92 19.01
C ASP A 62 -19.00 10.65 18.17
N ARG A 63 -18.13 10.35 17.20
CA ARG A 63 -18.23 9.17 16.31
C ARG A 63 -16.96 8.34 16.36
N HIS A 64 -17.15 7.03 16.44
CA HIS A 64 -16.06 6.07 16.38
C HIS A 64 -15.44 6.03 14.97
N HIS A 65 -14.11 5.97 14.93
CA HIS A 65 -13.36 5.84 13.68
C HIS A 65 -12.88 4.40 13.54
N VAL A 66 -13.21 3.75 12.43
CA VAL A 66 -12.94 2.34 12.16
C VAL A 66 -11.92 2.22 11.03
N PRO A 67 -10.69 1.73 11.30
CA PRO A 67 -9.73 1.50 10.23
C PRO A 67 -10.22 0.36 9.33
N LEU A 68 -10.23 0.59 8.01
CA LEU A 68 -10.64 -0.37 7.00
C LEU A 68 -9.50 -0.60 6.01
N ILE A 69 -8.95 -1.82 6.01
CA ILE A 69 -7.89 -2.20 5.08
C ILE A 69 -8.52 -2.53 3.72
N ASN A 70 -8.09 -1.79 2.68
CA ASN A 70 -8.65 -1.85 1.33
C ASN A 70 -8.17 -3.08 0.54
N LEU A 71 -8.57 -4.26 0.98
CA LEU A 71 -8.31 -5.53 0.32
C LEU A 71 -9.62 -6.31 0.11
N PRO A 72 -10.19 -6.31 -1.11
CA PRO A 72 -11.51 -6.87 -1.36
C PRO A 72 -11.58 -8.40 -1.30
N ASN A 73 -10.44 -9.07 -1.53
CA ASN A 73 -10.37 -10.53 -1.65
C ASN A 73 -9.52 -11.17 -0.55
N VAL A 74 -9.02 -10.39 0.41
CA VAL A 74 -8.12 -10.87 1.47
C VAL A 74 -8.81 -10.63 2.81
N PRO A 75 -9.34 -11.68 3.46
CA PRO A 75 -9.91 -11.55 4.79
C PRO A 75 -8.82 -11.20 5.81
N SER A 76 -9.23 -10.65 6.94
CA SER A 76 -8.35 -10.59 8.11
C SER A 76 -7.92 -12.00 8.52
N GLY A 77 -6.84 -12.07 9.31
CA GLY A 77 -6.30 -13.34 9.77
C GLY A 77 -5.09 -13.83 8.98
N SER A 78 -4.97 -15.15 8.80
CA SER A 78 -3.77 -15.78 8.26
C SER A 78 -3.44 -15.35 6.84
N GLU A 79 -4.44 -15.04 5.99
CA GLU A 79 -4.20 -14.54 4.64
C GLU A 79 -3.65 -13.11 4.64
N LEU A 80 -4.20 -12.21 5.47
CA LEU A 80 -3.61 -10.88 5.66
C LEU A 80 -2.18 -10.99 6.21
N ARG A 81 -1.93 -11.90 7.15
CA ARG A 81 -0.58 -12.17 7.69
C ARG A 81 0.39 -12.65 6.61
N ARG A 82 -0.07 -13.52 5.70
CA ARG A 82 0.73 -14.04 4.58
C ARG A 82 1.04 -12.93 3.59
N LEU A 83 0.07 -12.06 3.30
CA LEU A 83 0.18 -10.99 2.31
C LEU A 83 0.99 -9.77 2.79
N ARG A 84 0.89 -9.43 4.08
CA ARG A 84 1.53 -8.27 4.70
C ARG A 84 2.27 -8.64 6.00
N PRO A 85 3.26 -9.56 5.96
CA PRO A 85 4.00 -9.94 7.16
C PRO A 85 4.80 -8.77 7.76
N GLU A 86 5.17 -7.75 6.98
CA GLU A 86 5.78 -6.52 7.47
C GLU A 86 4.85 -5.72 8.40
N PHE A 87 3.55 -5.72 8.12
CA PHE A 87 2.56 -5.11 9.00
C PHE A 87 2.42 -5.91 10.29
N VAL A 88 2.39 -7.24 10.20
CA VAL A 88 2.33 -8.12 11.37
C VAL A 88 3.57 -7.95 12.26
N LYS A 89 4.77 -7.87 11.66
CA LYS A 89 6.01 -7.59 12.38
C LYS A 89 5.96 -6.23 13.09
N ALA A 90 5.49 -5.18 12.40
CA ALA A 90 5.34 -3.85 12.99
C ALA A 90 4.34 -3.86 14.17
N LEU A 91 3.18 -4.50 13.99
CA LEU A 91 2.17 -4.67 15.03
C LEU A 91 2.73 -5.43 16.23
N TRP A 92 3.46 -6.51 16.00
CA TRP A 92 4.10 -7.32 17.04
C TRP A 92 5.12 -6.49 17.83
N LEU A 93 6.07 -5.84 17.15
CA LEU A 93 7.08 -5.00 17.79
C LEU A 93 6.48 -3.83 18.58
N SER A 94 5.36 -3.27 18.10
CA SER A 94 4.67 -2.17 18.78
C SER A 94 3.83 -2.62 19.99
N THR A 95 3.51 -3.91 20.11
CA THR A 95 2.64 -4.45 21.17
C THR A 95 3.37 -5.41 22.11
N HIS A 96 4.68 -5.59 21.93
CA HIS A 96 5.54 -6.41 22.80
C HIS A 96 6.53 -5.55 23.60
N PRO A 97 6.66 -5.79 24.93
CA PRO A 97 5.87 -6.72 25.74
C PRO A 97 4.39 -6.33 25.84
N PRO A 98 3.48 -7.30 26.06
CA PRO A 98 2.04 -7.02 26.12
C PRO A 98 1.71 -5.99 27.21
N ALA A 99 0.71 -5.15 26.96
CA ALA A 99 0.23 -4.22 27.98
C ALA A 99 -0.43 -4.97 29.15
N ARG A 100 -0.67 -4.26 30.25
CA ARG A 100 -1.36 -4.83 31.43
C ARG A 100 -2.73 -5.39 31.02
N ASP A 101 -2.96 -6.65 31.38
CA ASP A 101 -4.15 -7.45 31.06
C ASP A 101 -4.30 -7.85 29.57
N GLU A 102 -3.25 -7.68 28.76
CA GLU A 102 -3.17 -8.27 27.41
C GLU A 102 -2.41 -9.60 27.45
N GLN A 103 -2.83 -10.54 26.61
CA GLN A 103 -2.11 -11.80 26.44
C GLN A 103 -0.96 -11.61 25.43
N PRO A 104 0.22 -12.20 25.67
CA PRO A 104 1.27 -12.23 24.65
C PRO A 104 0.80 -13.00 23.41
N TRP A 105 1.36 -12.68 22.26
CA TRP A 105 1.06 -13.37 21.01
C TRP A 105 2.31 -13.52 20.15
N GLU A 106 2.33 -14.52 19.29
CA GLU A 106 3.49 -14.86 18.47
C GLU A 106 3.23 -14.57 17.00
N GLU A 107 4.29 -14.33 16.23
CA GLU A 107 4.18 -14.04 14.79
C GLU A 107 3.90 -15.29 13.93
N THR A 108 3.43 -16.39 14.54
CA THR A 108 3.05 -17.62 13.83
C THR A 108 1.76 -17.43 13.03
N SER A 109 1.47 -18.32 12.08
CA SER A 109 0.26 -18.24 11.26
C SER A 109 -1.02 -18.27 12.10
N GLU A 110 -1.03 -19.14 13.11
CA GLU A 110 -2.17 -19.40 13.98
C GLU A 110 -2.37 -18.25 14.98
N SER A 111 -1.30 -17.83 15.67
CA SER A 111 -1.39 -16.79 16.70
C SER A 111 -1.65 -15.41 16.09
N ALA A 112 -0.85 -15.00 15.09
CA ALA A 112 -1.09 -13.74 14.40
C ALA A 112 -2.40 -13.74 13.63
N GLY A 113 -2.79 -14.88 13.04
CA GLY A 113 -4.07 -15.03 12.35
C GLY A 113 -5.26 -14.76 13.27
N ALA A 114 -5.27 -15.33 14.47
CA ALA A 114 -6.32 -15.06 15.46
C ALA A 114 -6.34 -13.58 15.89
N ILE A 115 -5.17 -12.98 16.14
CA ILE A 115 -5.07 -11.57 16.51
C ILE A 115 -5.63 -10.66 15.42
N LEU A 116 -5.26 -10.88 14.16
CA LEU A 116 -5.74 -10.06 13.06
C LEU A 116 -7.25 -10.22 12.86
N HIS A 117 -7.77 -11.45 12.90
CA HIS A 117 -9.21 -11.72 12.77
C HIS A 117 -10.04 -11.00 13.83
N ASP A 118 -9.56 -10.92 15.07
CA ASP A 118 -10.30 -10.35 16.19
C ASP A 118 -10.22 -8.82 16.29
N HIS A 119 -9.31 -8.18 15.54
CA HIS A 119 -8.98 -6.76 15.73
C HIS A 119 -8.95 -5.94 14.43
N ILE A 120 -8.78 -6.57 13.27
CA ILE A 120 -8.61 -5.88 11.98
C ILE A 120 -9.84 -6.11 11.11
N LEU A 121 -10.24 -5.06 10.38
CA LEU A 121 -11.31 -5.12 9.41
C LEU A 121 -10.73 -4.91 8.00
N THR A 122 -10.89 -5.87 7.12
CA THR A 122 -10.65 -5.71 5.68
C THR A 122 -11.97 -5.49 4.92
N VAL A 123 -11.87 -5.06 3.66
CA VAL A 123 -13.02 -4.98 2.74
C VAL A 123 -13.65 -6.36 2.53
N ALA A 124 -12.86 -7.43 2.46
CA ALA A 124 -13.37 -8.80 2.38
C ALA A 124 -14.18 -9.20 3.62
N ASP A 125 -13.73 -8.81 4.82
CA ASP A 125 -14.46 -9.04 6.07
C ASP A 125 -15.77 -8.24 6.10
N PHE A 126 -15.73 -6.96 5.70
CA PHE A 126 -16.92 -6.13 5.58
C PHE A 126 -17.96 -6.81 4.67
N ASN A 127 -17.55 -7.24 3.47
CA ASN A 127 -18.45 -7.92 2.53
C ASN A 127 -19.04 -9.20 3.13
N THR A 128 -18.23 -9.96 3.87
CA THR A 128 -18.71 -11.16 4.60
C THR A 128 -19.75 -10.79 5.65
N HIS A 129 -19.49 -9.78 6.48
CA HIS A 129 -20.45 -9.30 7.48
C HIS A 129 -21.74 -8.76 6.84
N LEU A 130 -21.68 -8.14 5.64
CA LEU A 130 -22.89 -7.74 4.90
C LEU A 130 -23.74 -8.93 4.51
N LYS A 131 -23.10 -9.99 4.01
CA LYS A 131 -23.78 -11.25 3.65
C LYS A 131 -24.44 -11.90 4.86
N GLU A 132 -23.75 -11.94 6.00
CA GLU A 132 -24.29 -12.47 7.25
C GLU A 132 -25.50 -11.69 7.77
N ASN A 133 -25.57 -10.38 7.49
CA ASN A 133 -26.68 -9.52 7.89
C ASN A 133 -27.79 -9.43 6.81
N GLY A 134 -27.73 -10.23 5.74
CA GLY A 134 -28.73 -10.24 4.66
C GLY A 134 -28.75 -8.98 3.80
N LYS A 135 -27.66 -8.20 3.79
CA LYS A 135 -27.55 -6.90 3.08
C LYS A 135 -26.82 -7.03 1.75
N VAL A 136 -27.25 -7.95 0.89
CA VAL A 136 -26.56 -8.30 -0.37
C VAL A 136 -27.41 -8.01 -1.61
N ASP A 137 -28.73 -8.09 -1.49
CA ASP A 137 -29.64 -7.83 -2.60
C ASP A 137 -29.71 -6.33 -2.90
N GLY A 138 -29.73 -5.96 -4.18
CA GLY A 138 -29.63 -4.59 -4.71
C GLY A 138 -30.73 -3.60 -4.26
N GLU A 139 -31.60 -4.00 -3.34
CA GLU A 139 -32.56 -3.13 -2.65
C GLU A 139 -31.92 -2.35 -1.47
N TYR A 140 -30.79 -2.81 -0.92
CA TYR A 140 -30.13 -2.19 0.23
C TYR A 140 -28.85 -1.43 -0.16
N GLN A 141 -28.91 -0.10 -0.09
CA GLN A 141 -27.73 0.77 -0.18
C GLN A 141 -27.33 1.25 1.22
N ILE A 142 -26.09 0.99 1.61
CA ILE A 142 -25.52 1.50 2.85
C ILE A 142 -24.79 2.80 2.56
N ASN A 143 -25.08 3.84 3.35
CA ASN A 143 -24.34 5.09 3.31
C ASN A 143 -23.42 5.14 4.54
N ALA A 144 -22.13 5.34 4.30
CA ALA A 144 -21.12 5.49 5.35
C ALA A 144 -20.26 6.72 5.08
N ASP A 145 -19.73 7.34 6.14
CA ASP A 145 -18.73 8.40 5.96
C ASP A 145 -17.32 7.83 5.99
N ALA A 146 -16.42 8.45 5.24
CA ALA A 146 -15.03 8.04 5.14
C ALA A 146 -14.04 9.19 5.30
N VAL A 147 -12.91 8.90 5.93
CA VAL A 147 -11.67 9.68 5.82
C VAL A 147 -10.69 8.85 5.00
N LEU A 148 -10.17 9.42 3.91
CA LEU A 148 -9.13 8.78 3.12
C LEU A 148 -7.75 9.13 3.67
N VAL A 149 -6.86 8.14 3.74
CA VAL A 149 -5.46 8.32 4.10
C VAL A 149 -4.59 7.64 3.05
N ASP A 150 -3.45 8.25 2.72
CA ASP A 150 -2.51 7.73 1.70
C ASP A 150 -3.17 7.48 0.33
N TRP A 151 -4.31 8.16 0.12
CA TRP A 151 -5.20 8.00 -1.01
C TRP A 151 -6.16 9.18 -1.06
N ASN A 152 -6.55 9.61 -2.27
CA ASN A 152 -7.45 10.76 -2.44
C ASN A 152 -8.63 10.54 -3.41
N ALA A 153 -8.82 9.33 -3.95
CA ALA A 153 -9.90 9.03 -4.88
C ALA A 153 -10.43 7.60 -4.76
N LEU A 154 -11.74 7.43 -4.55
CA LEU A 154 -12.39 6.11 -4.61
C LEU A 154 -12.45 5.62 -6.07
N PRO A 155 -12.31 4.31 -6.35
CA PRO A 155 -12.20 3.77 -7.71
C PRO A 155 -13.52 3.87 -8.46
N ASN A 156 -14.63 3.66 -7.76
CA ASN A 156 -15.96 3.58 -8.34
C ASN A 156 -16.74 4.84 -7.96
N GLY A 157 -16.63 5.89 -8.78
CA GLY A 157 -17.38 7.13 -8.60
C GLY A 157 -18.90 6.93 -8.72
N THR A 158 -19.66 7.90 -8.21
CA THR A 158 -21.13 7.90 -8.37
C THR A 158 -21.52 8.13 -9.84
N LEU A 159 -22.62 7.49 -10.28
CA LEU A 159 -23.14 7.59 -11.66
C LEU A 159 -23.48 9.03 -12.09
N ASP A 160 -23.79 9.89 -11.12
CA ASP A 160 -24.11 11.31 -11.35
C ASP A 160 -22.88 12.23 -11.28
N GLY A 161 -21.67 11.66 -11.15
CA GLY A 161 -20.42 12.39 -11.17
C GLY A 161 -20.18 13.27 -9.95
N ARG A 162 -20.90 13.04 -8.83
CA ARG A 162 -20.69 13.81 -7.60
C ARG A 162 -19.31 13.51 -7.01
N LYS A 163 -18.51 14.58 -6.86
CA LYS A 163 -17.22 14.54 -6.18
C LYS A 163 -17.35 14.07 -4.73
N GLY A 164 -16.34 13.34 -4.26
CA GLY A 164 -16.23 12.86 -2.88
C GLY A 164 -17.21 11.78 -2.48
N LYS A 165 -17.87 11.12 -3.44
CA LYS A 165 -18.75 9.97 -3.20
C LYS A 165 -18.43 8.82 -4.16
N GLY A 166 -18.41 7.61 -3.64
CA GLY A 166 -18.13 6.41 -4.43
C GLY A 166 -18.16 5.14 -3.60
N SER A 167 -17.77 4.02 -4.20
CA SER A 167 -17.67 2.71 -3.53
C SER A 167 -16.27 2.11 -3.67
N LEU A 168 -16.01 1.07 -2.90
CA LEU A 168 -14.80 0.24 -3.00
C LEU A 168 -15.11 -1.01 -3.82
N ASP A 169 -14.08 -1.55 -4.47
CA ASP A 169 -14.14 -2.90 -5.02
C ASP A 169 -14.51 -3.88 -3.90
N GLY A 170 -15.32 -4.89 -4.21
CA GLY A 170 -15.84 -5.84 -3.21
C GLY A 170 -16.97 -5.31 -2.31
N LEU A 171 -17.29 -4.01 -2.34
CA LEU A 171 -18.40 -3.39 -1.59
C LEU A 171 -19.31 -2.52 -2.50
N PRO A 172 -19.89 -3.07 -3.58
CA PRO A 172 -20.66 -2.28 -4.54
C PRO A 172 -21.94 -1.66 -3.96
N THR A 173 -22.48 -2.20 -2.85
CA THR A 173 -23.69 -1.71 -2.17
C THR A 173 -23.42 -0.68 -1.06
N VAL A 174 -22.14 -0.35 -0.81
CA VAL A 174 -21.73 0.63 0.19
C VAL A 174 -21.24 1.90 -0.51
N GLU A 175 -22.01 2.98 -0.38
CA GLU A 175 -21.59 4.31 -0.80
C GLU A 175 -20.87 5.02 0.36
N PHE A 176 -19.61 5.38 0.14
CA PHE A 176 -18.81 6.18 1.04
C PHE A 176 -18.89 7.65 0.65
N ASN A 177 -19.27 8.49 1.62
CA ASN A 177 -19.18 9.93 1.56
C ASN A 177 -17.87 10.38 2.20
N VAL A 178 -16.94 10.88 1.39
CA VAL A 178 -15.64 11.36 1.87
C VAL A 178 -15.82 12.69 2.59
N ILE A 179 -15.45 12.70 3.86
CA ILE A 179 -15.53 13.85 4.79
C ILE A 179 -14.15 14.35 5.23
N GLY A 180 -13.07 13.64 4.88
CA GLY A 180 -11.70 14.07 5.11
C GLY A 180 -10.70 13.30 4.25
N CYS A 181 -9.51 13.87 4.05
CA CYS A 181 -8.42 13.30 3.28
C CYS A 181 -7.07 13.79 3.80
N ILE A 182 -6.11 12.87 3.96
CA ILE A 182 -4.70 13.15 4.22
C ILE A 182 -3.87 12.28 3.27
N ASP A 183 -3.15 12.87 2.34
CA ASP A 183 -2.42 12.14 1.31
C ASP A 183 -1.12 12.84 0.90
N HIS A 184 -0.16 12.07 0.40
CA HIS A 184 1.10 12.54 -0.15
C HIS A 184 1.27 12.28 -1.66
N HIS A 185 0.26 11.73 -2.31
CA HIS A 185 0.18 11.57 -3.75
C HIS A 185 -0.28 12.85 -4.46
N GLN A 186 -0.32 12.79 -5.79
CA GLN A 186 -0.94 13.83 -6.60
C GLN A 186 -2.46 13.83 -6.40
N ASP A 187 -3.09 15.00 -6.36
CA ASP A 187 -4.55 15.13 -6.30
C ASP A 187 -5.19 14.64 -7.61
N ASP A 188 -6.01 13.59 -7.52
CA ASP A 188 -6.75 12.99 -8.63
C ASP A 188 -8.06 13.75 -8.93
N GLY A 189 -8.36 14.83 -8.20
CA GLY A 189 -9.49 15.73 -8.47
C GLY A 189 -10.85 15.20 -8.00
N PHE A 190 -10.86 14.09 -7.27
CA PHE A 190 -12.06 13.42 -6.75
C PHE A 190 -12.71 14.15 -5.56
N LEU A 191 -11.91 14.79 -4.71
CA LEU A 191 -12.36 15.33 -3.42
C LEU A 191 -13.23 16.59 -3.55
N ARG A 192 -14.18 16.74 -2.61
CA ARG A 192 -14.92 18.00 -2.43
C ARG A 192 -14.02 19.07 -1.76
N PRO A 193 -14.32 20.37 -1.94
CA PRO A 193 -13.54 21.44 -1.32
C PRO A 193 -13.82 21.61 0.18
N ASP A 194 -14.98 21.18 0.68
CA ASP A 194 -15.49 21.41 2.04
C ASP A 194 -15.15 20.31 3.06
N ILE A 195 -14.36 19.31 2.67
CA ILE A 195 -13.97 18.21 3.56
C ILE A 195 -12.92 18.67 4.58
N GLU A 196 -12.93 18.08 5.78
CA GLU A 196 -11.98 18.43 6.84
C GLU A 196 -11.50 17.20 7.63
N PRO A 197 -10.19 16.88 7.64
CA PRO A 197 -9.10 17.65 7.04
C PRO A 197 -9.07 17.46 5.52
N LYS A 198 -8.49 18.41 4.78
CA LYS A 198 -8.06 18.22 3.39
C LYS A 198 -6.58 18.56 3.29
N VAL A 199 -5.73 17.54 3.35
CA VAL A 199 -4.27 17.68 3.29
C VAL A 199 -3.78 16.83 2.13
N ILE A 200 -3.25 17.47 1.08
CA ILE A 200 -2.52 16.81 0.00
C ILE A 200 -1.20 17.54 -0.14
N GLU A 201 -0.14 16.96 0.40
CA GLU A 201 1.16 17.60 0.54
C GLU A 201 2.29 16.61 0.28
N LYS A 202 3.39 17.05 -0.32
CA LYS A 202 4.53 16.15 -0.53
C LYS A 202 5.13 15.72 0.83
N SER A 203 5.25 14.42 1.04
CA SER A 203 5.86 13.79 2.23
C SER A 203 6.54 12.47 1.84
N GLY A 204 7.55 12.04 2.61
CA GLY A 204 8.16 10.73 2.42
C GLY A 204 7.19 9.60 2.73
N SER A 205 6.41 9.76 3.80
CA SER A 205 5.30 8.90 4.20
C SER A 205 4.05 9.74 4.51
N CYS A 206 2.87 9.23 4.16
CA CYS A 206 1.57 9.79 4.53
C CYS A 206 1.37 9.76 6.06
N THR A 207 1.89 8.76 6.76
CA THR A 207 1.82 8.70 8.23
C THR A 207 2.43 9.94 8.89
N SER A 208 3.48 10.54 8.31
CA SER A 208 4.04 11.83 8.75
C SER A 208 3.01 12.97 8.71
N LEU A 209 2.18 13.03 7.66
CA LEU A 209 1.11 14.02 7.50
C LEU A 209 -0.05 13.74 8.46
N VAL A 210 -0.37 12.46 8.70
CA VAL A 210 -1.37 12.05 9.70
C VAL A 210 -0.97 12.56 11.08
N ILE A 211 0.28 12.30 11.50
CA ILE A 211 0.80 12.77 12.79
C ILE A 211 0.77 14.30 12.87
N HIS A 212 1.24 14.99 11.83
CA HIS A 212 1.21 16.46 11.78
C HIS A 212 -0.22 16.99 11.95
N THR A 213 -1.19 16.40 11.26
CA THR A 213 -2.60 16.81 11.30
C THR A 213 -3.23 16.55 12.66
N LEU A 214 -2.99 15.38 13.26
CA LEU A 214 -3.48 15.02 14.60
C LEU A 214 -2.88 15.95 15.68
N ASN A 215 -1.58 16.25 15.60
CA ASN A 215 -0.94 17.18 16.54
C ASN A 215 -1.50 18.59 16.41
N LYS A 216 -1.61 19.11 15.17
CA LYS A 216 -2.19 20.45 14.90
C LYS A 216 -3.63 20.59 15.42
N ARG A 217 -4.39 19.51 15.44
CA ARG A 217 -5.77 19.46 15.96
C ARG A 217 -5.86 19.19 17.47
N GLY A 218 -4.73 19.11 18.18
CA GLY A 218 -4.68 18.82 19.61
C GLY A 218 -5.18 17.41 19.97
N ARG A 219 -5.17 16.49 19.00
CA ARG A 219 -5.65 15.10 19.20
C ARG A 219 -4.54 14.19 19.70
N TRP A 220 -3.28 14.51 19.39
CA TRP A 220 -2.09 13.87 19.93
C TRP A 220 -1.42 14.83 20.91
N SER A 221 -1.39 14.53 22.21
CA SER A 221 -0.81 15.44 23.21
C SER A 221 0.73 15.50 23.15
N GLU A 222 1.28 16.70 23.32
CA GLU A 222 2.74 16.95 23.26
C GLU A 222 3.52 16.55 24.53
N GLY A 223 2.84 16.36 25.66
CA GLY A 223 3.47 16.13 26.97
C GLY A 223 3.54 14.66 27.39
N ARG A 224 4.65 14.26 28.06
CA ARG A 224 4.67 13.02 28.84
C ARG A 224 3.63 13.11 29.95
N ALA A 225 2.74 12.13 29.99
CA ALA A 225 1.83 11.89 31.09
C ALA A 225 2.62 11.85 32.42
N LYS A 226 2.08 12.43 33.50
CA LYS A 226 2.69 12.29 34.85
C LYS A 226 2.73 10.80 35.23
N GLU A 227 3.67 10.36 36.07
CA GLU A 227 3.84 8.94 36.47
C GLU A 227 2.54 8.23 36.91
N ALA A 228 1.57 8.97 37.48
CA ALA A 228 0.23 8.48 37.81
C ALA A 228 -0.63 8.06 36.58
N GLN A 229 -0.14 8.22 35.35
CA GLN A 229 -0.79 7.91 34.08
C GLN A 229 -0.04 6.81 33.29
N ALA A 230 0.74 5.96 33.97
CA ALA A 230 1.54 4.90 33.35
C ALA A 230 0.79 4.01 32.31
N PRO A 231 -0.48 3.58 32.51
CA PRO A 231 -1.21 2.82 31.49
C PRO A 231 -1.46 3.60 30.19
N ARG A 232 -1.65 4.92 30.30
CA ARG A 232 -1.82 5.80 29.14
C ARG A 232 -0.51 6.00 28.40
N MET A 233 0.62 6.07 29.11
CA MET A 233 1.94 6.17 28.51
C MET A 233 2.30 4.93 27.70
N ALA A 234 2.04 3.74 28.27
CA ALA A 234 2.30 2.47 27.57
C ALA A 234 1.49 2.36 26.27
N ALA A 235 0.23 2.78 26.30
CA ALA A 235 -0.60 2.82 25.10
C ALA A 235 -0.15 3.85 24.06
N GLU A 236 0.20 5.06 24.48
CA GLU A 236 0.75 6.08 23.58
C GLU A 236 2.07 5.63 22.96
N GLU A 237 2.87 4.84 23.69
CA GLU A 237 4.07 4.20 23.17
C GLU A 237 3.76 3.17 22.08
N GLN A 238 2.79 2.27 22.30
CA GLN A 238 2.39 1.26 21.29
C GLN A 238 2.06 1.96 19.95
N VAL A 239 1.20 2.98 20.00
CA VAL A 239 0.77 3.69 18.79
C VAL A 239 1.89 4.54 18.20
N ALA A 240 2.76 5.15 19.03
CA ALA A 240 3.91 5.91 18.54
C ALA A 240 4.94 5.01 17.83
N SER A 241 5.20 3.83 18.38
CA SER A 241 6.09 2.81 17.80
C SER A 241 5.54 2.29 16.47
N LEU A 242 4.24 1.99 16.42
CA LEU A 242 3.59 1.60 15.18
C LEU A 242 3.67 2.72 14.13
N ALA A 243 3.31 3.96 14.49
CA ALA A 243 3.27 5.11 13.59
C ALA A 243 4.64 5.56 13.07
N VAL A 244 5.74 5.34 13.80
CA VAL A 244 7.08 5.68 13.27
C VAL A 244 7.48 4.74 12.13
N THR A 245 7.01 3.50 12.17
CA THR A 245 7.47 2.41 11.31
C THR A 245 7.37 2.72 9.81
N PRO A 246 6.21 3.10 9.24
CA PRO A 246 6.10 3.39 7.80
C PRO A 246 7.00 4.58 7.41
N ILE A 247 7.12 5.59 8.27
CA ILE A 247 8.00 6.75 8.03
C ILE A 247 9.44 6.28 7.82
N LEU A 248 9.95 5.40 8.69
CA LEU A 248 11.30 4.85 8.54
C LEU A 248 11.41 3.98 7.30
N ILE A 249 10.42 3.14 7.00
CA ILE A 249 10.45 2.24 5.83
C ILE A 249 10.46 3.03 4.51
N ASP A 250 9.61 4.04 4.36
CA ASP A 250 9.48 4.76 3.08
C ASP A 250 10.61 5.76 2.83
N THR A 251 11.21 6.27 3.91
CA THR A 251 12.35 7.19 3.88
C THR A 251 13.72 6.51 3.97
N ALA A 252 13.76 5.17 4.00
CA ALA A 252 14.97 4.38 4.25
C ALA A 252 15.72 4.86 5.51
N ASN A 253 15.04 4.86 6.66
CA ASN A 253 15.49 5.40 7.94
C ASN A 253 16.01 6.85 7.83
N LEU A 254 15.24 7.71 7.15
CA LEU A 254 15.56 9.12 6.86
C LEU A 254 16.84 9.34 6.02
N THR A 255 17.36 8.32 5.33
CA THR A 255 18.56 8.45 4.48
C THR A 255 18.25 8.79 3.02
N ALA A 256 17.02 8.52 2.55
CA ALA A 256 16.58 8.83 1.18
C ALA A 256 16.28 10.33 1.00
N LYS A 257 17.34 11.13 0.78
CA LYS A 257 17.28 12.61 0.74
C LYS A 257 16.27 13.19 -0.26
N ASP A 258 15.97 12.47 -1.34
CA ASP A 258 15.01 12.85 -2.38
C ASP A 258 13.54 12.65 -1.96
N LYS A 259 13.30 11.77 -1.00
CA LYS A 259 11.98 11.46 -0.43
C LYS A 259 11.70 12.21 0.87
N VAL A 260 12.71 12.32 1.74
CA VAL A 260 12.58 12.91 3.08
C VAL A 260 12.14 14.37 2.99
N THR A 261 11.12 14.72 3.75
CA THR A 261 10.62 16.08 3.93
C THR A 261 10.69 16.51 5.39
N GLN A 262 10.37 17.79 5.64
CA GLN A 262 10.26 18.30 7.02
C GLN A 262 9.16 17.61 7.83
N PHE A 263 8.15 17.01 7.18
CA PHE A 263 7.08 16.32 7.88
C PHE A 263 7.60 15.03 8.49
N ASP A 264 8.45 14.29 7.75
CA ASP A 264 9.03 13.03 8.19
C ASP A 264 9.99 13.22 9.37
N THR A 265 10.90 14.19 9.28
CA THR A 265 11.85 14.48 10.37
C THR A 265 11.12 14.94 11.63
N ARG A 266 10.15 15.87 11.51
CA ARG A 266 9.35 16.33 12.66
C ARG A 266 8.50 15.23 13.27
N ALA A 267 7.94 14.33 12.46
CA ALA A 267 7.17 13.20 12.97
C ALA A 267 8.06 12.24 13.77
N VAL A 268 9.24 11.87 13.26
CA VAL A 268 10.20 11.02 13.97
C VAL A 268 10.67 11.69 15.27
N ASP A 269 11.00 12.99 15.23
CA ASP A 269 11.40 13.78 16.42
C ASP A 269 10.27 13.87 17.46
N PHE A 270 9.01 13.88 17.01
CA PHE A 270 7.84 13.91 17.89
C PHE A 270 7.51 12.54 18.52
N LEU A 271 7.68 11.45 17.77
CA LEU A 271 7.30 10.11 18.20
C LEU A 271 8.37 9.45 19.07
N THR A 272 9.64 9.52 18.68
CA THR A 272 10.74 8.80 19.35
C THR A 272 10.91 9.11 20.85
N PRO A 273 10.63 10.33 21.37
CA PRO A 273 10.70 10.58 22.83
C PRO A 273 9.65 9.84 23.65
N LYS A 274 8.62 9.28 23.00
CA LYS A 274 7.54 8.48 23.63
C LYS A 274 7.93 7.01 23.82
N PHE A 275 9.02 6.56 23.22
CA PHE A 275 9.50 5.19 23.35
C PHE A 275 10.08 4.95 24.74
N ASN A 276 9.84 3.75 25.27
CA ASN A 276 10.61 3.22 26.37
C ASN A 276 11.97 2.80 25.82
N LYS A 277 13.00 3.55 26.23
CA LYS A 277 14.38 3.36 25.77
C LYS A 277 14.97 2.00 26.16
N GLU A 278 14.36 1.30 27.12
CA GLU A 278 14.81 -0.04 27.53
C GLU A 278 14.31 -1.13 26.58
N THR A 279 13.16 -0.92 25.93
CA THR A 279 12.49 -1.95 25.12
C THR A 279 12.43 -1.63 23.63
N THR A 280 12.43 -0.34 23.27
CA THR A 280 12.19 0.10 21.90
C THR A 280 13.38 0.87 21.34
N ASP A 281 14.05 0.25 20.38
CA ASP A 281 15.12 0.82 19.58
C ASP A 281 14.61 1.05 18.16
N LYS A 282 14.62 2.32 17.74
CA LYS A 282 14.12 2.77 16.44
C LYS A 282 14.83 2.09 15.27
N ASP A 283 16.15 1.90 15.36
CA ASP A 283 16.94 1.33 14.26
C ASP A 283 16.75 -0.20 14.20
N LYS A 284 16.62 -0.87 15.35
CA LYS A 284 16.23 -2.29 15.38
C LYS A 284 14.82 -2.54 14.87
N LEU A 285 13.89 -1.63 15.18
CA LEU A 285 12.52 -1.69 14.66
C LEU A 285 12.52 -1.54 13.14
N TYR A 286 13.23 -0.56 12.60
CA TYR A 286 13.40 -0.39 11.15
C TYR A 286 14.00 -1.64 10.50
N ALA A 287 15.09 -2.17 11.03
CA ALA A 287 15.78 -3.32 10.45
C ALA A 287 14.90 -4.57 10.39
N GLN A 288 14.20 -4.90 11.48
CA GLN A 288 13.34 -6.10 11.54
C GLN A 288 12.10 -6.00 10.64
N VAL A 289 11.48 -4.81 10.55
CA VAL A 289 10.34 -4.61 9.65
C VAL A 289 10.79 -4.59 8.19
N LEU A 290 11.96 -4.01 7.90
CA LEU A 290 12.53 -4.04 6.56
C LEU A 290 12.84 -5.47 6.13
N GLU A 291 13.43 -6.28 7.00
CA GLU A 291 13.69 -7.71 6.75
C GLU A 291 12.39 -8.46 6.44
N ALA A 292 11.35 -8.27 7.27
CA ALA A 292 10.03 -8.85 7.00
C ALA A 292 9.45 -8.39 5.65
N LYS A 293 9.62 -7.10 5.29
CA LYS A 293 9.20 -6.55 4.00
C LYS A 293 9.97 -7.16 2.84
N GLN A 294 11.28 -7.37 2.95
CA GLN A 294 12.08 -7.98 1.89
C GLN A 294 11.74 -9.46 1.68
N ASN A 295 11.51 -10.21 2.76
CA ASN A 295 11.21 -11.64 2.72
C ASN A 295 9.73 -11.95 2.46
N SER A 296 8.85 -10.96 2.57
CA SER A 296 7.41 -11.14 2.32
C SER A 296 7.06 -11.69 0.93
N LEU A 297 7.88 -11.40 -0.10
CA LEU A 297 7.66 -11.97 -1.44
C LEU A 297 7.78 -13.49 -1.45
N ASP A 298 8.50 -14.11 -0.50
CA ASP A 298 8.63 -15.57 -0.39
C ASP A 298 7.26 -16.25 -0.15
N LEU A 299 6.31 -15.54 0.44
CA LEU A 299 4.98 -16.04 0.83
C LEU A 299 3.89 -15.86 -0.25
N LEU A 300 4.21 -15.17 -1.34
CA LEU A 300 3.24 -14.79 -2.38
C LEU A 300 3.30 -15.74 -3.58
N THR A 301 2.26 -15.81 -4.39
CA THR A 301 2.32 -16.39 -5.74
C THR A 301 2.93 -15.39 -6.73
N VAL A 302 3.28 -15.82 -7.95
CA VAL A 302 3.81 -14.88 -8.98
C VAL A 302 2.78 -13.81 -9.34
N ASP A 303 1.49 -14.18 -9.48
CA ASP A 303 0.39 -13.24 -9.74
C ASP A 303 0.27 -12.19 -8.62
N GLU A 304 0.35 -12.62 -7.35
CA GLU A 304 0.36 -11.72 -6.19
C GLU A 304 1.60 -10.82 -6.13
N ILE A 305 2.77 -11.31 -6.58
CA ILE A 305 3.98 -10.50 -6.67
C ILE A 305 3.82 -9.41 -7.73
N LEU A 306 3.23 -9.73 -8.88
CA LEU A 306 2.96 -8.77 -9.95
C LEU A 306 1.93 -7.71 -9.51
N ASP A 307 0.94 -8.10 -8.71
CA ASP A 307 -0.12 -7.19 -8.24
C ASP A 307 0.33 -6.27 -7.08
N ARG A 308 1.35 -6.69 -6.32
CA ARG A 308 1.68 -6.09 -5.02
C ARG A 308 1.91 -4.58 -5.03
N ASP A 309 2.71 -4.10 -5.98
CA ASP A 309 2.92 -2.67 -6.23
C ASP A 309 2.61 -2.38 -7.70
N TYR A 310 1.37 -2.72 -8.07
CA TYR A 310 0.82 -2.50 -9.39
C TYR A 310 0.22 -1.09 -9.55
N LYS A 311 0.46 -0.46 -10.70
CA LYS A 311 -0.24 0.75 -11.14
C LYS A 311 -0.63 0.60 -12.60
N GLN A 312 -1.78 1.15 -12.96
CA GLN A 312 -2.29 1.14 -14.33
C GLN A 312 -2.58 2.56 -14.79
N TRP A 313 -2.35 2.82 -16.08
CA TRP A 313 -2.77 4.03 -16.76
C TRP A 313 -3.41 3.66 -18.10
N VAL A 314 -4.27 4.55 -18.60
CA VAL A 314 -4.84 4.46 -19.94
C VAL A 314 -4.37 5.69 -20.71
N GLU A 315 -3.77 5.46 -21.86
CA GLU A 315 -3.28 6.53 -22.74
C GLU A 315 -3.91 6.43 -24.13
N THR A 316 -3.92 7.53 -24.87
CA THR A 316 -4.42 7.56 -26.24
C THR A 316 -3.37 8.23 -27.13
N SER A 317 -3.05 7.60 -28.26
CA SER A 317 -2.13 8.16 -29.25
C SER A 317 -2.87 9.05 -30.24
N SER A 318 -2.21 10.10 -30.72
CA SER A 318 -2.72 10.93 -31.81
C SER A 318 -2.87 10.16 -33.14
N ARG A 319 -2.10 9.08 -33.30
CA ARG A 319 -2.14 8.18 -34.46
C ARG A 319 -3.39 7.32 -34.51
N GLU A 320 -3.87 6.88 -33.35
CA GLU A 320 -5.04 6.00 -33.20
C GLU A 320 -5.97 6.50 -32.09
N PRO A 321 -6.68 7.65 -32.29
CA PRO A 321 -7.45 8.29 -31.23
C PRO A 321 -8.62 7.46 -30.68
N GLY A 322 -9.07 6.45 -31.43
CA GLY A 322 -10.17 5.56 -31.05
C GLY A 322 -9.73 4.32 -30.26
N THR A 323 -8.43 4.11 -30.08
CA THR A 323 -7.89 2.89 -29.47
C THR A 323 -7.10 3.27 -28.20
N PRO A 324 -7.75 3.29 -27.02
CA PRO A 324 -7.04 3.49 -25.77
C PRO A 324 -6.07 2.33 -25.50
N LEU A 325 -4.89 2.65 -24.98
CA LEU A 325 -3.85 1.70 -24.64
C LEU A 325 -3.68 1.62 -23.12
N ASN A 326 -3.99 0.46 -22.55
CA ASN A 326 -3.81 0.17 -21.14
C ASN A 326 -2.35 -0.24 -20.86
N ILE A 327 -1.72 0.44 -19.90
CA ILE A 327 -0.32 0.28 -19.51
C ILE A 327 -0.25 -0.11 -18.04
N GLY A 328 0.28 -1.29 -17.73
CA GLY A 328 0.48 -1.76 -16.37
C GLY A 328 1.95 -1.77 -15.94
N PHE A 329 2.24 -1.29 -14.74
CA PHE A 329 3.56 -1.36 -14.11
C PHE A 329 3.52 -2.20 -12.83
N CYS A 330 4.24 -3.32 -12.82
CA CYS A 330 4.47 -4.16 -11.67
C CYS A 330 5.86 -3.84 -11.08
N SER A 331 5.93 -3.29 -9.87
CA SER A 331 7.22 -3.02 -9.19
C SER A 331 7.50 -4.06 -8.11
N MET A 332 8.73 -4.56 -8.01
CA MET A 332 9.11 -5.56 -7.01
C MET A 332 10.50 -5.32 -6.40
N VAL A 333 10.72 -5.88 -5.20
CA VAL A 333 11.94 -5.70 -4.40
C VAL A 333 12.93 -6.87 -4.47
N ARG A 334 12.75 -7.73 -5.48
CA ARG A 334 13.61 -8.88 -5.79
C ARG A 334 13.94 -8.85 -7.29
N SER A 335 15.03 -9.48 -7.68
CA SER A 335 15.49 -9.53 -9.07
C SER A 335 14.54 -10.34 -9.97
N ILE A 336 14.63 -10.12 -11.28
CA ILE A 336 13.91 -10.92 -12.27
C ILE A 336 14.29 -12.41 -12.18
N PRO A 337 15.57 -12.82 -12.05
CA PRO A 337 15.90 -14.22 -11.82
C PRO A 337 15.24 -14.84 -10.58
N TRP A 338 15.11 -14.07 -9.49
CA TRP A 338 14.46 -14.56 -8.28
C TRP A 338 12.98 -14.92 -8.54
N VAL A 339 12.22 -14.04 -9.21
CA VAL A 339 10.80 -14.32 -9.52
C VAL A 339 10.66 -15.39 -10.60
N VAL A 340 11.60 -15.50 -11.53
CA VAL A 340 11.64 -16.59 -12.52
C VAL A 340 11.83 -17.95 -11.84
N ARG A 341 12.75 -18.06 -10.87
CA ARG A 341 12.90 -19.31 -10.08
C ARG A 341 11.62 -19.65 -9.33
N LYS A 342 10.94 -18.62 -8.81
CA LYS A 342 9.68 -18.78 -8.11
C LYS A 342 8.54 -19.23 -9.02
N ALA A 343 8.54 -18.79 -10.28
CA ALA A 343 7.61 -19.28 -11.30
C ALA A 343 7.92 -20.72 -11.74
N GLY A 344 9.16 -21.17 -11.59
CA GLY A 344 9.66 -22.49 -11.97
C GLY A 344 10.58 -22.45 -13.20
N SER A 345 10.29 -21.57 -14.14
CA SER A 345 11.07 -21.39 -15.37
C SER A 345 10.81 -20.01 -16.02
N PRO A 346 11.67 -19.56 -16.97
CA PRO A 346 11.42 -18.33 -17.70
C PRO A 346 10.09 -18.32 -18.48
N GLN A 347 9.66 -19.49 -18.97
CA GLN A 347 8.40 -19.62 -19.69
C GLN A 347 7.20 -19.52 -18.75
N GLU A 348 7.21 -20.19 -17.60
CA GLU A 348 6.14 -20.09 -16.60
C GLU A 348 6.01 -18.67 -16.04
N PHE A 349 7.12 -17.93 -15.91
CA PHE A 349 7.08 -16.51 -15.57
C PHE A 349 6.39 -15.67 -16.66
N LEU A 350 6.71 -15.90 -17.93
CA LEU A 350 6.04 -15.23 -19.05
C LEU A 350 4.55 -15.55 -19.10
N ASP A 351 4.17 -16.81 -18.90
CA ASP A 351 2.78 -17.23 -18.88
C ASP A 351 2.02 -16.52 -17.76
N ALA A 352 2.61 -16.42 -16.57
CA ALA A 352 2.03 -15.64 -15.46
C ALA A 352 1.90 -14.14 -15.81
N VAL A 353 2.89 -13.53 -16.48
CA VAL A 353 2.81 -12.13 -16.94
C VAL A 353 1.68 -11.96 -17.96
N TYR A 354 1.51 -12.90 -18.90
CA TYR A 354 0.46 -12.84 -19.90
C TYR A 354 -0.94 -13.02 -19.29
N GLU A 355 -1.10 -13.97 -18.37
CA GLU A 355 -2.36 -14.16 -17.65
C GLU A 355 -2.71 -12.93 -16.81
N PHE A 356 -1.73 -12.37 -16.09
CA PHE A 356 -1.92 -11.16 -15.29
C PHE A 356 -2.40 -9.98 -16.14
N ALA A 357 -1.78 -9.80 -17.30
CA ALA A 357 -2.09 -8.73 -18.24
C ALA A 357 -3.41 -8.94 -18.98
N ALA A 358 -3.77 -10.20 -19.31
CA ALA A 358 -5.07 -10.54 -19.90
C ALA A 358 -6.24 -10.23 -18.96
N LYS A 359 -6.13 -10.56 -17.65
CA LYS A 359 -7.13 -10.24 -16.63
C LYS A 359 -7.44 -8.74 -16.50
N ARG A 360 -6.52 -7.88 -16.96
CA ARG A 360 -6.58 -6.41 -16.85
C ARG A 360 -6.63 -5.71 -18.21
N GLU A 361 -6.80 -6.48 -19.29
CA GLU A 361 -6.88 -5.97 -20.67
C GLU A 361 -5.71 -5.03 -21.02
N LEU A 362 -4.49 -5.39 -20.62
CA LEU A 362 -3.30 -4.56 -20.84
C LEU A 362 -2.76 -4.74 -22.26
N GLY A 363 -2.45 -3.64 -22.93
CA GLY A 363 -1.67 -3.68 -24.17
C GLY A 363 -0.16 -3.66 -23.90
N ILE A 364 0.27 -3.04 -22.79
CA ILE A 364 1.66 -3.04 -22.33
C ILE A 364 1.73 -3.46 -20.88
N VAL A 365 2.66 -4.37 -20.57
CA VAL A 365 3.06 -4.70 -19.20
C VAL A 365 4.55 -4.41 -18.99
N VAL A 366 4.85 -3.75 -17.88
CA VAL A 366 6.20 -3.40 -17.45
C VAL A 366 6.45 -4.02 -16.08
N VAL A 367 7.55 -4.76 -15.96
CA VAL A 367 8.02 -5.32 -14.70
C VAL A 367 9.33 -4.63 -14.31
N MET A 368 9.33 -3.93 -13.18
CA MET A 368 10.49 -3.23 -12.64
C MET A 368 10.97 -3.90 -11.37
N ALA A 369 12.22 -4.37 -11.36
CA ALA A 369 12.87 -4.89 -10.16
C ALA A 369 13.81 -3.84 -9.55
N ALA A 370 13.83 -3.76 -8.22
CA ALA A 370 14.71 -2.88 -7.46
C ALA A 370 15.23 -3.63 -6.22
N PHE A 371 16.48 -4.06 -6.25
CA PHE A 371 17.03 -4.99 -5.25
C PHE A 371 18.49 -4.65 -4.93
N SER A 372 18.99 -5.15 -3.79
CA SER A 372 20.42 -5.17 -3.51
C SER A 372 20.95 -6.56 -3.85
N SER A 373 22.06 -6.63 -4.59
CA SER A 373 22.71 -7.91 -4.88
C SER A 373 23.55 -8.38 -3.69
N ASN A 374 24.22 -9.53 -3.83
CA ASN A 374 25.08 -10.11 -2.79
C ASN A 374 26.24 -9.20 -2.35
N ASP A 375 26.58 -8.16 -3.13
CA ASP A 375 27.61 -7.18 -2.79
C ASP A 375 27.06 -5.89 -2.13
N ASP A 376 25.80 -5.93 -1.68
CA ASP A 376 25.04 -4.83 -1.09
C ASP A 376 24.85 -3.61 -2.02
N LYS A 377 25.21 -3.70 -3.30
CA LYS A 377 24.90 -2.64 -4.26
C LYS A 377 23.46 -2.73 -4.71
N PHE A 378 22.84 -1.57 -4.80
CA PHE A 378 21.47 -1.41 -5.28
C PHE A 378 21.43 -1.41 -6.81
N HIS A 379 20.51 -2.18 -7.39
CA HIS A 379 20.35 -2.39 -8.81
C HIS A 379 18.89 -2.22 -9.25
N ARG A 380 18.70 -1.99 -10.55
CA ARG A 380 17.40 -1.97 -11.20
C ARG A 380 17.42 -2.78 -12.49
N GLU A 381 16.36 -3.56 -12.69
CA GLU A 381 16.10 -4.26 -13.95
C GLU A 381 14.73 -3.82 -14.49
N LEU A 382 14.63 -3.77 -15.81
CA LEU A 382 13.44 -3.34 -16.53
C LEU A 382 13.09 -4.39 -17.58
N PHE A 383 11.96 -5.07 -17.40
CA PHE A 383 11.35 -5.92 -18.42
C PHE A 383 10.08 -5.26 -18.95
N VAL A 384 9.92 -5.23 -20.27
CA VAL A 384 8.74 -4.67 -20.93
C VAL A 384 8.18 -5.68 -21.93
N CYS A 385 6.86 -5.69 -22.11
CA CYS A 385 6.22 -6.53 -23.10
C CYS A 385 4.97 -5.83 -23.67
N ALA A 386 4.88 -5.80 -25.00
CA ALA A 386 3.65 -5.48 -25.72
C ALA A 386 2.87 -6.77 -25.92
N LEU A 387 1.59 -6.80 -25.56
CA LEU A 387 0.78 -8.02 -25.69
C LEU A 387 0.24 -8.23 -27.10
N ASP A 388 -0.04 -7.13 -27.80
CA ASP A 388 -0.55 -7.10 -29.15
C ASP A 388 0.43 -6.42 -30.10
N GLU A 389 0.19 -6.58 -31.41
CA GLU A 389 0.93 -5.88 -32.45
C GLU A 389 0.51 -4.40 -32.59
N GLY A 390 1.16 -3.67 -33.50
CA GLY A 390 0.79 -2.29 -33.81
C GLY A 390 1.18 -1.30 -32.70
N LEU A 391 0.18 -0.60 -32.15
CA LEU A 391 0.39 0.55 -31.27
C LEU A 391 1.27 0.25 -30.05
N ALA A 392 1.07 -0.91 -29.39
CA ALA A 392 1.83 -1.29 -28.21
C ALA A 392 3.32 -1.50 -28.53
N VAL A 393 3.63 -2.17 -29.64
CA VAL A 393 5.01 -2.40 -30.11
C VAL A 393 5.68 -1.08 -30.47
N ASP A 394 4.98 -0.21 -31.20
CA ASP A 394 5.50 1.09 -31.61
C ASP A 394 5.76 2.01 -30.41
N ALA A 395 4.88 1.98 -29.42
CA ALA A 395 5.04 2.71 -28.16
C ALA A 395 6.28 2.25 -27.40
N LEU A 396 6.51 0.94 -27.27
CA LEU A 396 7.70 0.42 -26.60
C LEU A 396 8.99 0.74 -27.36
N LYS A 397 8.99 0.64 -28.69
CA LYS A 397 10.14 1.05 -29.52
C LYS A 397 10.44 2.54 -29.38
N ASN A 398 9.39 3.38 -29.34
CA ASN A 398 9.52 4.81 -29.12
C ASN A 398 10.06 5.11 -27.71
N PHE A 399 9.57 4.41 -26.68
CA PHE A 399 10.07 4.52 -25.31
C PHE A 399 11.57 4.18 -25.23
N VAL A 400 12.01 3.06 -25.80
CA VAL A 400 13.44 2.69 -25.85
C VAL A 400 14.24 3.78 -26.57
N LYS A 401 13.76 4.26 -27.72
CA LYS A 401 14.46 5.32 -28.47
C LYS A 401 14.62 6.62 -27.67
N GLN A 402 13.60 7.02 -26.92
CA GLN A 402 13.57 8.29 -26.19
C GLN A 402 14.26 8.22 -24.82
N SER A 403 14.19 7.07 -24.14
CA SER A 403 14.53 6.97 -22.72
C SER A 403 15.76 6.12 -22.43
N SER A 404 16.28 5.31 -23.37
CA SER A 404 17.43 4.42 -23.10
C SER A 404 18.65 5.14 -22.55
N SER A 405 19.02 6.30 -23.11
CA SER A 405 20.17 7.07 -22.63
C SER A 405 19.94 7.67 -21.23
N GLN A 406 18.70 8.02 -20.90
CA GLN A 406 18.36 8.64 -19.60
C GLN A 406 18.24 7.61 -18.49
N LEU A 407 17.81 6.39 -18.82
CA LEU A 407 17.71 5.27 -17.89
C LEU A 407 19.02 4.47 -17.80
N GLY A 408 19.92 4.65 -18.78
CA GLY A 408 21.14 3.87 -18.90
C GLY A 408 20.83 2.40 -19.14
N LEU A 409 19.95 2.10 -20.09
CA LEU A 409 19.56 0.72 -20.42
C LEU A 409 20.72 -0.01 -21.10
N GLU A 410 21.22 -1.04 -20.44
CA GLU A 410 22.29 -1.91 -20.92
C GLU A 410 21.78 -3.34 -21.12
N GLU A 411 22.53 -4.12 -21.92
CA GLU A 411 22.25 -5.54 -22.12
C GLU A 411 22.18 -6.26 -20.77
N TRP A 412 21.09 -7.00 -20.57
CA TRP A 412 20.83 -7.63 -19.27
C TRP A 412 21.74 -8.86 -19.05
N SER A 413 22.23 -8.98 -17.82
CA SER A 413 22.89 -10.18 -17.29
C SER A 413 22.49 -10.36 -15.82
N SER A 414 22.45 -11.61 -15.33
CA SER A 414 22.11 -11.83 -13.91
C SER A 414 23.16 -11.20 -13.00
N LEU A 415 22.68 -10.39 -12.06
CA LEU A 415 23.48 -9.75 -11.01
C LEU A 415 23.47 -10.54 -9.68
N ASP A 416 22.64 -11.59 -9.59
CA ASP A 416 22.41 -12.37 -8.36
C ASP A 416 23.26 -13.65 -8.28
N GLY A 417 24.30 -13.77 -9.11
CA GLY A 417 25.19 -14.93 -9.11
C GLY A 417 24.53 -16.21 -9.64
N ASP A 418 23.50 -16.07 -10.48
CA ASP A 418 22.85 -17.21 -11.10
C ASP A 418 23.79 -17.97 -12.05
N GLY A 419 23.57 -19.28 -12.16
CA GLY A 419 24.29 -20.10 -13.13
C GLY A 419 24.10 -19.59 -14.55
N GLU A 420 25.18 -19.60 -15.35
CA GLU A 420 25.23 -19.09 -16.72
C GLU A 420 24.10 -19.65 -17.61
N ALA A 421 23.72 -20.91 -17.39
CA ALA A 421 22.62 -21.56 -18.09
C ALA A 421 21.26 -20.90 -17.83
N LEU A 422 20.95 -20.58 -16.57
CA LEU A 422 19.70 -19.90 -16.21
C LEU A 422 19.69 -18.47 -16.73
N SER A 423 20.80 -17.74 -16.59
CA SER A 423 20.92 -16.38 -17.13
C SER A 423 20.67 -16.37 -18.65
N LYS A 424 21.27 -17.29 -19.41
CA LYS A 424 21.01 -17.40 -20.86
C LYS A 424 19.56 -17.76 -21.16
N ALA A 425 18.95 -18.67 -20.40
CA ALA A 425 17.56 -19.05 -20.60
C ALA A 425 16.59 -17.87 -20.34
N ILE A 426 16.82 -17.08 -19.29
CA ILE A 426 16.07 -15.85 -19.00
C ILE A 426 16.25 -14.85 -20.14
N HIS A 427 17.49 -14.55 -20.51
CA HIS A 427 17.81 -13.60 -21.57
C HIS A 427 17.10 -13.96 -22.89
N ASN A 428 17.18 -15.23 -23.32
CA ASN A 428 16.58 -15.68 -24.57
C ASN A 428 15.04 -15.69 -24.52
N SER A 429 14.46 -15.96 -23.36
CA SER A 429 13.00 -16.01 -23.22
C SER A 429 12.39 -14.62 -23.13
N LEU A 430 13.05 -13.70 -22.42
CA LEU A 430 12.56 -12.34 -22.15
C LEU A 430 12.97 -11.30 -23.20
N ASN A 431 13.74 -11.69 -24.22
CA ASN A 431 14.02 -10.86 -25.40
C ASN A 431 13.40 -11.46 -26.66
N SER A 432 12.59 -10.68 -27.36
CA SER A 432 12.00 -11.07 -28.65
C SER A 432 11.59 -9.86 -29.46
N ASP A 433 12.03 -9.83 -30.72
CA ASP A 433 11.61 -8.85 -31.72
C ASP A 433 10.37 -9.30 -32.52
N GLY A 434 9.68 -10.36 -32.07
CA GLY A 434 8.43 -10.81 -32.68
C GLY A 434 7.38 -9.70 -32.67
N THR A 435 6.65 -9.55 -33.79
CA THR A 435 5.57 -8.54 -33.89
C THR A 435 4.40 -8.89 -32.97
N HIS A 436 4.16 -10.18 -32.74
CA HIS A 436 3.29 -10.66 -31.67
C HIS A 436 4.16 -10.91 -30.44
N LYS A 437 3.98 -10.11 -29.38
CA LYS A 437 4.71 -10.19 -28.12
C LYS A 437 6.15 -9.68 -28.14
N TRP A 438 6.36 -8.49 -28.73
CA TRP A 438 7.63 -7.76 -28.61
C TRP A 438 7.95 -7.52 -27.14
N ARG A 439 9.13 -7.93 -26.70
CA ARG A 439 9.52 -7.86 -25.29
C ARG A 439 11.03 -7.83 -25.13
N HIS A 440 11.50 -7.11 -24.14
CA HIS A 440 12.92 -6.98 -23.87
C HIS A 440 13.18 -6.77 -22.38
N ILE A 441 14.36 -7.20 -21.93
CA ILE A 441 14.85 -7.01 -20.56
C ILE A 441 16.20 -6.27 -20.58
N TRP A 442 16.37 -5.32 -19.65
CA TRP A 442 17.60 -4.55 -19.47
C TRP A 442 18.01 -4.42 -18.02
N THR A 443 19.30 -4.16 -17.81
CA THR A 443 19.81 -3.54 -16.59
C THR A 443 19.75 -2.03 -16.75
N ALA A 444 19.19 -1.31 -15.77
CA ALA A 444 19.16 0.16 -15.78
C ALA A 444 20.27 0.72 -14.87
N THR A 445 21.27 1.37 -15.46
CA THR A 445 22.42 1.90 -14.71
C THR A 445 22.11 3.20 -13.96
N ASP A 446 21.12 3.98 -14.38
CA ASP A 446 20.61 5.08 -13.56
C ASP A 446 19.63 4.55 -12.49
N ILE A 447 20.22 4.12 -11.38
CA ILE A 447 19.49 3.56 -10.23
C ILE A 447 18.58 4.58 -9.52
N THR A 448 18.64 5.87 -9.87
CA THR A 448 17.75 6.89 -9.28
C THR A 448 16.33 6.85 -9.87
N LYS A 449 16.14 6.17 -11.01
CA LYS A 449 14.87 6.16 -11.76
C LYS A 449 13.95 5.04 -11.27
N SER A 450 12.97 5.42 -10.45
CA SER A 450 11.88 4.54 -10.03
C SER A 450 10.71 4.58 -11.02
N ARG A 451 9.64 3.79 -10.76
CA ARG A 451 8.36 3.90 -11.48
C ARG A 451 7.85 5.34 -11.59
N LYS A 452 8.06 6.19 -10.57
CA LYS A 452 7.65 7.61 -10.59
C LYS A 452 8.31 8.42 -11.71
N GLN A 453 9.46 7.97 -12.24
CA GLN A 453 10.13 8.57 -13.38
C GLN A 453 9.88 7.77 -14.68
N VAL A 454 9.89 6.43 -14.62
CA VAL A 454 9.76 5.57 -15.81
C VAL A 454 8.33 5.54 -16.36
N ALA A 455 7.30 5.53 -15.51
CA ALA A 455 5.91 5.51 -15.97
C ALA A 455 5.53 6.77 -16.77
N PRO A 456 5.87 8.01 -16.34
CA PRO A 456 5.68 9.20 -17.18
C PRO A 456 6.38 9.10 -18.55
N MET A 457 7.61 8.57 -18.61
CA MET A 457 8.34 8.39 -19.88
C MET A 457 7.62 7.40 -20.81
N MET A 458 7.13 6.28 -20.26
CA MET A 458 6.34 5.31 -21.04
C MET A 458 5.06 5.94 -21.58
N ARG A 459 4.34 6.70 -20.76
CA ARG A 459 3.10 7.38 -21.15
C ARG A 459 3.35 8.44 -22.23
N GLU A 460 4.42 9.23 -22.10
CA GLU A 460 4.86 10.18 -23.12
C GLU A 460 5.24 9.47 -24.43
N ALA A 461 5.88 8.31 -24.35
CA ALA A 461 6.20 7.52 -25.54
C ALA A 461 4.94 7.03 -26.28
N VAL A 462 3.81 6.84 -25.60
CA VAL A 462 2.52 6.53 -26.24
C VAL A 462 1.88 7.77 -26.87
N THR A 463 1.79 8.85 -26.10
CA THR A 463 1.08 10.07 -26.53
C THR A 463 1.84 10.86 -27.61
N SER A 464 3.17 10.71 -27.68
CA SER A 464 4.01 11.35 -28.70
C SER A 464 4.05 10.61 -30.05
N LEU A 465 3.48 9.41 -30.15
CA LEU A 465 3.34 8.71 -31.43
C LEU A 465 2.43 9.51 -32.38
N ARG A 466 2.94 9.71 -33.59
CA ARG A 466 2.29 10.44 -34.69
C ARG A 466 1.93 9.52 -35.83
#